data_AF-A0A0K0DQA5-F1
#
_entry.id   AF-A0A0K0DQA5-F1
#
_cell.length_a   1.000
_cell.length_b   1.000
_cell.length_c   1.000
_cell.angle_alpha   90.00
_cell.angle_beta   90.00
_cell.angle_gamma   90.00
#
_symmetry.space_group_name_H-M   'P 1'
#
loop_
_entity.id
_entity.type
_entity.pdbx_description
1 polymer ?
#
loop_
_entity_poly.entity_id
_entity_poly.type
_entity_poly.pdbx_seq_one_letter_code
_entity_poly.pdbx_strand_id
1 'polypeptide(L)'
;MPLILGRLIAFVACCLYLCVELLPKGRRYLMLFCYFLFGTATSSATVLRAYLAAVSTAQDRAMAYSAFTIANVLSTVVGPVCQLIFASIRYPGFVIIEGFLKFHIYSAPIWVATFTNFISIAIIHFWLKDVHSIKTTGMDNFFNLENLKAWIKRVHSMNLNWPLIVVCWMEKTLITLSVVTLYVVVSPFMMIAYGWDGQKTVHANSLCMGVVGVLAIIIAVAFIFFRIGNSNSPSSETMRTGCDPQRYTWCDTAYGTSPIIFLSVICMVMGIVVPMSAISLDTIYSKVLSKIDQNVLQGAMVVAEDASFIFGPLYAA
;
A
#
# COMPACT_ATOMS: atom_id res chain seq x y z
N MET A 1 12.95 -8.81 -15.72
CA MET A 1 11.89 -9.78 -16.14
C MET A 1 10.65 -9.81 -15.22
N PRO A 2 10.71 -10.20 -13.94
CA PRO A 2 9.49 -10.36 -13.10
C PRO A 2 8.69 -9.06 -12.87
N LEU A 3 9.35 -7.90 -12.83
CA LEU A 3 8.68 -6.60 -12.71
C LEU A 3 7.81 -6.27 -13.94
N ILE A 4 8.29 -6.62 -15.15
CA ILE A 4 7.55 -6.43 -16.41
C ILE A 4 6.31 -7.32 -16.41
N LEU A 5 6.45 -8.58 -15.99
CA LEU A 5 5.33 -9.52 -15.90
C LEU A 5 4.23 -8.99 -14.98
N GLY A 6 4.57 -8.46 -13.80
CA GLY A 6 3.59 -7.85 -12.90
C GLY A 6 2.84 -6.68 -13.52
N ARG A 7 3.54 -5.81 -14.27
CA ARG A 7 2.90 -4.68 -14.97
C ARG A 7 2.07 -5.10 -16.18
N LEU A 8 2.47 -6.15 -16.89
CA LEU A 8 1.67 -6.76 -17.95
C LEU A 8 0.38 -7.35 -17.39
N ILE A 9 0.42 -8.05 -16.26
CA ILE A 9 -0.77 -8.58 -15.60
C ILE A 9 -1.72 -7.44 -15.19
N ALA A 10 -1.19 -6.34 -14.62
CA ALA A 10 -1.99 -5.15 -14.30
C ALA A 10 -2.63 -4.53 -15.56
N PHE A 11 -1.88 -4.42 -16.65
CA PHE A 11 -2.38 -3.89 -17.91
C PHE A 11 -3.53 -4.75 -18.48
N VAL A 12 -3.34 -6.07 -18.51
CA VAL A 12 -4.37 -7.03 -18.94
C VAL A 12 -5.61 -6.93 -18.05
N ALA A 13 -5.43 -6.83 -16.72
CA ALA A 13 -6.54 -6.66 -15.78
C ALA A 13 -7.32 -5.37 -16.02
N CYS A 14 -6.64 -4.25 -16.33
CA CYS A 14 -7.28 -2.99 -16.70
C CYS A 14 -8.07 -3.12 -18.01
N CYS A 15 -7.50 -3.74 -19.05
CA CYS A 15 -8.21 -3.98 -20.31
C CYS A 15 -9.45 -4.85 -20.10
N LEU A 16 -9.34 -5.93 -19.32
CA LEU A 16 -10.47 -6.79 -18.97
C LEU A 16 -11.55 -6.03 -18.20
N TYR A 17 -11.16 -5.15 -17.27
CA TYR A 17 -12.09 -4.32 -16.52
C TYR A 17 -12.87 -3.36 -17.44
N LEU A 18 -12.20 -2.72 -18.40
CA LEU A 18 -12.85 -1.84 -19.39
C LEU A 18 -13.86 -2.61 -20.27
N CYS A 19 -13.63 -3.90 -20.51
CA CYS A 19 -14.52 -4.78 -21.24
C CYS A 19 -15.67 -5.37 -20.41
N VAL A 20 -15.77 -5.09 -19.10
CA VAL A 20 -16.81 -5.69 -18.23
C VAL A 20 -18.22 -5.35 -18.71
N GLU A 21 -18.43 -4.16 -19.25
CA GLU A 21 -19.75 -3.73 -19.72
C GLU A 21 -20.22 -4.44 -21.00
N LEU A 22 -19.28 -5.02 -21.77
CA LEU A 22 -19.58 -5.78 -22.98
C LEU A 22 -20.29 -7.10 -22.67
N LEU A 23 -20.09 -7.64 -21.46
CA LEU A 23 -20.72 -8.90 -21.07
C LEU A 23 -22.21 -8.69 -20.77
N PRO A 24 -23.12 -9.41 -21.47
CA PRO A 24 -24.56 -9.34 -21.19
C PRO A 24 -24.94 -10.03 -19.87
N LYS A 25 -24.18 -11.02 -19.42
CA LYS A 25 -24.36 -11.75 -18.14
C LYS A 25 -23.00 -12.06 -17.50
N GLY A 26 -22.96 -12.21 -16.18
CA GLY A 26 -21.76 -12.68 -15.47
C GLY A 26 -20.72 -11.61 -15.08
N ARG A 27 -21.04 -10.31 -15.18
CA ARG A 27 -20.12 -9.19 -14.88
C ARG A 27 -19.42 -9.30 -13.53
N ARG A 28 -20.12 -9.78 -12.50
CA ARG A 28 -19.56 -9.98 -11.14
C ARG A 28 -18.36 -10.94 -11.11
N TYR A 29 -18.37 -11.99 -11.92
CA TYR A 29 -17.29 -12.97 -11.96
C TYR A 29 -16.08 -12.44 -12.70
N LEU A 30 -16.30 -11.66 -13.78
CA LEU A 30 -15.19 -10.97 -14.45
C LEU A 30 -14.57 -9.91 -13.55
N MET A 31 -15.38 -9.11 -12.83
CA MET A 31 -14.85 -8.17 -11.85
C MET A 31 -14.04 -8.87 -10.75
N LEU A 32 -14.53 -9.99 -10.21
CA LEU A 32 -13.79 -10.79 -9.23
C LEU A 32 -12.44 -11.26 -9.79
N PHE A 33 -12.42 -11.72 -11.04
CA PHE A 33 -11.19 -12.14 -11.70
C PHE A 33 -10.23 -10.96 -11.94
N CYS A 34 -10.72 -9.78 -12.32
CA CYS A 34 -9.90 -8.57 -12.42
C CYS A 34 -9.27 -8.21 -11.08
N TYR A 35 -10.01 -8.28 -9.96
CA TYR A 35 -9.46 -8.03 -8.63
C TYR A 35 -8.39 -9.05 -8.23
N PHE A 36 -8.59 -10.33 -8.57
CA PHE A 36 -7.55 -11.35 -8.40
C PHE A 36 -6.27 -10.98 -9.16
N LEU A 37 -6.39 -10.60 -10.44
CA LEU A 37 -5.24 -10.18 -11.25
C LEU A 37 -4.56 -8.93 -10.69
N PHE A 38 -5.32 -7.92 -10.26
CA PHE A 38 -4.76 -6.73 -9.61
C PHE A 38 -3.97 -7.10 -8.34
N GLY A 39 -4.50 -8.00 -7.51
CA GLY A 39 -3.81 -8.54 -6.34
C GLY A 39 -2.49 -9.22 -6.71
N THR A 40 -2.49 -10.06 -7.76
CA THR A 40 -1.24 -10.69 -8.24
C THR A 40 -0.25 -9.66 -8.79
N ALA A 41 -0.71 -8.61 -9.44
CA ALA A 41 0.15 -7.57 -10.00
C ALA A 41 0.80 -6.68 -8.93
N THR A 42 0.11 -6.40 -7.81
CA THR A 42 0.66 -5.63 -6.68
C THR A 42 1.88 -6.28 -6.04
N SER A 43 2.06 -7.60 -6.17
CA SER A 43 3.24 -8.32 -5.68
C SER A 43 4.56 -7.87 -6.34
N SER A 44 4.48 -7.25 -7.51
CA SER A 44 5.64 -6.71 -8.25
C SER A 44 6.38 -5.61 -7.48
N ALA A 45 5.71 -4.92 -6.55
CA ALA A 45 6.35 -3.94 -5.66
C ALA A 45 7.39 -4.56 -4.72
N THR A 46 7.23 -5.84 -4.34
CA THR A 46 8.19 -6.58 -3.52
C THR A 46 9.48 -6.84 -4.28
N VAL A 47 9.37 -7.21 -5.56
CA VAL A 47 10.53 -7.40 -6.44
C VAL A 47 11.30 -6.09 -6.62
N LEU A 48 10.59 -4.96 -6.72
CA LEU A 48 11.23 -3.65 -6.82
C LEU A 48 11.96 -3.25 -5.52
N ARG A 49 11.39 -3.53 -4.34
CA ARG A 49 12.06 -3.32 -3.03
C ARG A 49 13.33 -4.16 -2.90
N ALA A 50 13.26 -5.42 -3.31
CA ALA A 50 14.40 -6.34 -3.35
C ALA A 50 15.51 -5.81 -4.28
N TYR A 51 15.13 -5.34 -5.47
CA TYR A 51 16.05 -4.72 -6.42
C TYR A 51 16.70 -3.46 -5.84
N LEU A 52 15.93 -2.57 -5.19
CA LEU A 52 16.47 -1.36 -4.55
C LEU A 52 17.50 -1.70 -3.47
N ALA A 53 17.26 -2.74 -2.65
CA ALA A 53 18.25 -3.20 -1.67
C ALA A 53 19.53 -3.72 -2.32
N ALA A 54 19.42 -4.44 -3.43
CA ALA A 54 20.56 -5.04 -4.12
C ALA A 54 21.46 -4.00 -4.80
N VAL A 55 20.88 -2.90 -5.27
CA VAL A 55 21.60 -1.83 -6.00
C VAL A 55 22.12 -0.74 -5.07
N SER A 56 21.46 -0.51 -3.94
CA SER A 56 21.83 0.57 -3.01
C SER A 56 22.95 0.18 -2.05
N THR A 57 23.87 1.12 -1.84
CA THR A 57 24.93 1.01 -0.82
C THR A 57 24.34 1.22 0.58
N ALA A 58 25.03 0.78 1.64
CA ALA A 58 24.56 0.98 3.02
C ALA A 58 24.37 2.47 3.40
N GLN A 59 25.11 3.38 2.74
CA GLN A 59 25.00 4.82 2.96
C GLN A 59 23.79 5.44 2.24
N ASP A 60 23.48 5.00 1.02
CA ASP A 60 22.40 5.58 0.20
C ASP A 60 21.06 4.85 0.33
N ARG A 61 21.05 3.66 0.94
CA ARG A 61 19.88 2.79 1.08
C ARG A 61 18.70 3.48 1.75
N ALA A 62 18.95 4.25 2.82
CA ALA A 62 17.89 4.99 3.51
C ALA A 62 17.20 5.99 2.57
N MET A 63 17.98 6.68 1.73
CA MET A 63 17.47 7.65 0.74
C MET A 63 16.71 6.96 -0.40
N ALA A 64 17.18 5.80 -0.86
CA ALA A 64 16.51 5.01 -1.89
C ALA A 64 15.14 4.50 -1.41
N TYR A 65 15.07 3.96 -0.18
CA TYR A 65 13.83 3.50 0.42
C TYR A 65 12.87 4.64 0.77
N SER A 66 13.38 5.80 1.20
CA SER A 66 12.53 6.97 1.40
C SER A 66 11.92 7.46 0.09
N ALA A 67 12.69 7.50 -1.01
CA ALA A 67 12.19 7.86 -2.33
C ALA A 67 11.11 6.88 -2.82
N PHE A 68 11.30 5.57 -2.63
CA PHE A 68 10.29 4.56 -2.92
C PHE A 68 9.01 4.76 -2.09
N THR A 69 9.15 5.08 -0.80
CA THR A 69 8.01 5.34 0.08
C THR A 69 7.26 6.61 -0.34
N ILE A 70 7.97 7.67 -0.73
CA ILE A 70 7.36 8.89 -1.28
C ILE A 70 6.55 8.58 -2.53
N ALA A 71 7.09 7.78 -3.44
CA ALA A 71 6.36 7.39 -4.65
C ALA A 71 5.08 6.62 -4.32
N ASN A 72 5.10 5.73 -3.31
CA ASN A 72 3.90 5.04 -2.84
C ASN A 72 2.88 6.00 -2.23
N VAL A 73 3.31 6.92 -1.36
CA VAL A 73 2.43 7.95 -0.76
C VAL A 73 1.86 8.88 -1.84
N LEU A 74 2.66 9.25 -2.85
CA LEU A 74 2.17 10.05 -3.96
C LEU A 74 1.09 9.29 -4.75
N SER A 75 1.28 7.99 -4.96
CA SER A 75 0.28 7.17 -5.64
C SER A 75 -1.07 7.12 -4.90
N THR A 76 -1.07 7.16 -3.56
CA THR A 76 -2.33 7.19 -2.77
C THR A 76 -3.07 8.52 -2.89
N VAL A 77 -2.40 9.63 -3.25
CA VAL A 77 -3.03 10.92 -3.58
C VAL A 77 -3.67 10.91 -4.96
N VAL A 78 -3.00 10.29 -5.93
CA VAL A 78 -3.44 10.29 -7.33
C VAL A 78 -4.84 9.68 -7.47
N GLY A 79 -5.16 8.63 -6.70
CA GLY A 79 -6.48 7.98 -6.72
C GLY A 79 -7.65 8.95 -6.44
N PRO A 80 -7.72 9.54 -5.23
CA PRO A 80 -8.73 10.55 -4.88
C PRO A 80 -8.76 11.77 -5.81
N VAL A 81 -7.59 12.24 -6.28
CA VAL A 81 -7.51 13.36 -7.23
C VAL A 81 -8.17 12.99 -8.56
N CYS A 82 -7.86 11.81 -9.11
CA CYS A 82 -8.54 11.31 -10.31
C CYS A 82 -10.04 11.14 -10.07
N GLN A 83 -10.47 10.64 -8.91
CA GLN A 83 -11.89 10.53 -8.56
C GLN A 83 -12.59 11.89 -8.55
N LEU A 84 -11.96 12.93 -7.99
CA LEU A 84 -12.52 14.28 -7.96
C LEU A 84 -12.59 14.91 -9.36
N ILE A 85 -11.55 14.75 -10.18
CA ILE A 85 -11.53 15.26 -11.57
C ILE A 85 -12.65 14.63 -12.40
N PHE A 86 -12.87 13.32 -12.26
CA PHE A 86 -13.88 12.59 -13.01
C PHE A 86 -15.26 12.55 -12.35
N ALA A 87 -15.41 13.10 -11.13
CA ALA A 87 -16.69 13.16 -10.42
C ALA A 87 -17.77 13.93 -11.21
N SER A 88 -17.37 14.87 -12.05
CA SER A 88 -18.27 15.65 -12.92
C SER A 88 -18.91 14.83 -14.06
N ILE A 89 -18.37 13.63 -14.37
CA ILE A 89 -18.83 12.81 -15.50
C ILE A 89 -19.84 11.76 -15.00
N ARG A 90 -21.12 12.09 -15.01
CA ARG A 90 -22.19 11.16 -14.58
C ARG A 90 -22.31 9.94 -15.49
N TYR A 91 -22.72 8.81 -14.91
CA TYR A 91 -23.17 7.62 -15.66
C TYR A 91 -24.46 7.96 -16.45
N PRO A 92 -24.66 7.48 -17.69
CA PRO A 92 -23.90 6.48 -18.46
C PRO A 92 -22.64 7.00 -19.18
N GLY A 93 -22.32 8.28 -19.04
CA GLY A 93 -21.11 8.89 -19.60
C GLY A 93 -21.14 9.06 -21.12
N PHE A 94 -19.95 9.20 -21.72
CA PHE A 94 -19.76 9.33 -23.16
C PHE A 94 -19.54 7.97 -23.82
N VAL A 95 -20.18 7.73 -24.96
CA VAL A 95 -19.92 6.53 -25.77
C VAL A 95 -18.73 6.83 -26.68
N ILE A 96 -17.59 6.17 -26.44
CA ILE A 96 -16.38 6.33 -27.29
C ILE A 96 -16.55 5.50 -28.57
N ILE A 97 -17.04 4.26 -28.43
CA ILE A 97 -17.31 3.35 -29.54
C ILE A 97 -18.70 2.74 -29.30
N GLU A 98 -19.61 2.93 -30.25
CA GLU A 98 -20.97 2.38 -30.18
C GLU A 98 -20.91 0.87 -29.94
N GLY A 99 -21.54 0.42 -28.85
CA GLY A 99 -21.59 -0.99 -28.47
C GLY A 99 -20.31 -1.59 -27.87
N PHE A 100 -19.16 -0.89 -27.92
CA PHE A 100 -17.88 -1.45 -27.45
C PHE A 100 -17.32 -0.77 -26.20
N LEU A 101 -17.37 0.56 -26.11
CA LEU A 101 -16.60 1.29 -25.10
C LEU A 101 -17.30 2.56 -24.59
N LYS A 102 -17.56 2.61 -23.29
CA LYS A 102 -18.16 3.76 -22.59
C LYS A 102 -17.20 4.38 -21.60
N PHE A 103 -17.24 5.71 -21.52
CA PHE A 103 -16.44 6.53 -20.63
C PHE A 103 -17.33 7.21 -19.60
N HIS A 104 -17.29 6.73 -18.37
CA HIS A 104 -18.09 7.21 -17.24
C HIS A 104 -17.24 7.25 -15.96
N ILE A 105 -17.80 7.79 -14.88
CA ILE A 105 -17.13 7.91 -13.56
C ILE A 105 -16.42 6.63 -13.10
N TYR A 106 -17.02 5.45 -13.33
CA TYR A 106 -16.41 4.16 -12.94
C TYR A 106 -15.35 3.61 -13.89
N SER A 107 -15.25 4.06 -15.15
CA SER A 107 -14.25 3.58 -16.12
C SER A 107 -13.09 4.57 -16.31
N ALA A 108 -13.31 5.86 -16.06
CA ALA A 108 -12.31 6.90 -16.23
C ALA A 108 -11.01 6.68 -15.41
N PRO A 109 -11.06 6.26 -14.13
CA PRO A 109 -9.83 5.93 -13.40
C PRO A 109 -9.06 4.74 -14.00
N ILE A 110 -9.75 3.76 -14.58
CA ILE A 110 -9.11 2.59 -15.20
C ILE A 110 -8.38 2.98 -16.50
N TRP A 111 -8.88 3.97 -17.25
CA TRP A 111 -8.14 4.51 -18.40
C TRP A 111 -6.80 5.10 -18.01
N VAL A 112 -6.77 5.89 -16.94
CA VAL A 112 -5.53 6.44 -16.37
C VAL A 112 -4.61 5.32 -15.88
N ALA A 113 -5.17 4.32 -15.20
CA ALA A 113 -4.42 3.14 -14.75
C ALA A 113 -3.82 2.33 -15.92
N THR A 114 -4.55 2.21 -17.04
CA THR A 114 -4.09 1.50 -18.25
C THR A 114 -2.89 2.22 -18.86
N PHE A 115 -2.99 3.53 -19.03
CA PHE A 115 -1.93 4.36 -19.60
C PHE A 115 -0.66 4.38 -18.72
N THR A 116 -0.83 4.51 -17.41
CA THR A 116 0.29 4.50 -16.46
C THR A 116 0.99 3.13 -16.42
N ASN A 117 0.27 2.02 -16.52
CA ASN A 117 0.90 0.69 -16.64
C ASN A 117 1.66 0.54 -17.97
N PHE A 118 1.13 1.05 -19.08
CA PHE A 118 1.83 1.05 -20.37
C PHE A 118 3.15 1.84 -20.31
N ILE A 119 3.11 3.05 -19.75
CA ILE A 119 4.32 3.87 -19.51
C ILE A 119 5.29 3.12 -18.58
N SER A 120 4.80 2.52 -17.51
CA SER A 120 5.64 1.77 -16.57
C SER A 120 6.39 0.63 -17.26
N ILE A 121 5.71 -0.13 -18.14
CA ILE A 121 6.34 -1.18 -18.95
C ILE A 121 7.43 -0.59 -19.84
N ALA A 122 7.17 0.53 -20.53
CA ALA A 122 8.16 1.18 -21.38
C ALA A 122 9.39 1.66 -20.58
N ILE A 123 9.19 2.30 -19.44
CA ILE A 123 10.29 2.75 -18.56
C ILE A 123 11.12 1.56 -18.10
N ILE A 124 10.48 0.49 -17.63
CA ILE A 124 11.19 -0.70 -17.16
C ILE A 124 11.98 -1.33 -18.31
N HIS A 125 11.39 -1.46 -19.50
CA HIS A 125 12.04 -2.08 -20.65
C HIS A 125 13.25 -1.29 -21.16
N PHE A 126 13.15 0.04 -21.25
CA PHE A 126 14.22 0.86 -21.84
C PHE A 126 15.26 1.34 -20.82
N TRP A 127 14.87 1.61 -19.57
CA TRP A 127 15.72 2.34 -18.61
C TRP A 127 16.17 1.48 -17.43
N LEU A 128 15.49 0.39 -17.10
CA LEU A 128 15.92 -0.49 -16.01
C LEU A 128 17.06 -1.39 -16.49
N LYS A 129 18.28 -1.14 -16.02
CA LYS A 129 19.41 -2.04 -16.25
C LYS A 129 19.27 -3.25 -15.33
N ASP A 130 19.35 -4.46 -15.88
CA ASP A 130 19.42 -5.66 -15.07
C ASP A 130 20.72 -5.66 -14.25
N VAL A 131 20.60 -5.61 -12.93
CA VAL A 131 21.73 -5.72 -12.01
C VAL A 131 22.11 -7.18 -11.92
N HIS A 132 23.25 -7.50 -12.53
CA HIS A 132 23.92 -8.79 -12.55
C HIS A 132 22.97 -10.00 -12.53
N SER A 133 22.81 -10.60 -13.70
CA SER A 133 22.30 -11.96 -13.90
C SER A 133 22.77 -12.90 -12.79
N ILE A 134 21.98 -13.02 -11.71
CA ILE A 134 21.87 -14.28 -11.00
C ILE A 134 21.29 -15.16 -12.07
N LYS A 135 22.16 -15.97 -12.67
CA LYS A 135 21.81 -16.95 -13.69
C LYS A 135 20.42 -17.48 -13.38
N THR A 136 19.55 -17.41 -14.37
CA THR A 136 18.33 -18.18 -14.54
C THR A 136 18.62 -19.68 -14.38
N THR A 137 18.93 -20.09 -13.16
CA THR A 137 19.12 -21.47 -12.71
C THR A 137 18.25 -21.73 -11.47
N GLY A 138 17.51 -20.71 -11.00
CA GLY A 138 16.78 -20.75 -9.72
C GLY A 138 15.26 -20.76 -9.80
N MET A 139 14.65 -20.39 -10.94
CA MET A 139 13.18 -20.32 -11.02
C MET A 139 12.53 -21.71 -11.16
N ASP A 140 13.20 -22.63 -11.85
CA ASP A 140 12.79 -24.05 -11.94
C ASP A 140 13.06 -24.82 -10.64
N ASN A 141 13.92 -24.27 -9.77
CA ASN A 141 14.42 -24.93 -8.56
C ASN A 141 13.75 -24.46 -7.27
N PHE A 142 13.01 -23.34 -7.24
CA PHE A 142 12.38 -22.83 -6.01
C PHE A 142 11.12 -23.62 -5.60
N PHE A 143 10.42 -24.25 -6.56
CA PHE A 143 9.24 -25.09 -6.29
C PHE A 143 9.60 -26.53 -5.84
N ASN A 144 10.88 -26.87 -5.77
CA ASN A 144 11.30 -28.15 -5.22
C ASN A 144 11.39 -28.05 -3.68
N LEU A 145 10.60 -28.87 -2.98
CA LEU A 145 10.49 -28.88 -1.51
C LEU A 145 11.86 -29.05 -0.82
N GLU A 146 12.80 -29.75 -1.46
CA GLU A 146 14.17 -29.93 -0.97
C GLU A 146 14.99 -28.64 -0.99
N ASN A 147 14.85 -27.82 -2.03
CA ASN A 147 15.54 -26.53 -2.14
C ASN A 147 14.96 -25.50 -1.17
N LEU A 148 13.63 -25.53 -0.95
CA LEU A 148 12.99 -24.72 0.08
C LEU A 148 13.48 -25.11 1.48
N LYS A 149 13.56 -26.42 1.79
CA LYS A 149 14.13 -26.91 3.06
C LYS A 149 15.60 -26.52 3.23
N ALA A 150 16.40 -26.64 2.18
CA ALA A 150 17.81 -26.25 2.20
C ALA A 150 17.98 -24.73 2.45
N TRP A 151 17.12 -23.91 1.85
CA TRP A 151 17.08 -22.47 2.09
C TRP A 151 16.64 -22.13 3.52
N ILE A 152 15.56 -22.75 4.03
CA ILE A 152 15.10 -22.56 5.41
C ILE A 152 16.22 -22.90 6.39
N LYS A 153 16.92 -24.02 6.16
CA LYS A 153 18.06 -24.45 6.98
C LYS A 153 19.21 -23.45 6.91
N ARG A 154 19.50 -22.89 5.72
CA ARG A 154 20.51 -21.84 5.52
C ARG A 154 20.15 -20.57 6.30
N VAL A 155 18.91 -20.11 6.24
CA VAL A 155 18.47 -18.91 6.95
C VAL A 155 18.42 -19.12 8.46
N HIS A 156 17.98 -20.30 8.91
CA HIS A 156 18.02 -20.67 10.33
C HIS A 156 19.47 -20.81 10.86
N SER A 157 20.41 -21.23 10.01
CA SER A 157 21.84 -21.32 10.38
C SER A 157 22.57 -19.98 10.42
N MET A 158 21.94 -18.90 9.96
CA MET A 158 22.49 -17.55 10.06
C MET A 158 22.20 -16.99 11.46
N ASN A 159 23.18 -16.37 12.09
CA ASN A 159 23.04 -15.65 13.38
C ASN A 159 22.23 -14.35 13.19
N LEU A 160 20.97 -14.48 12.80
CA LEU A 160 20.00 -13.41 12.69
C LEU A 160 19.32 -13.21 14.05
N ASN A 161 19.08 -11.95 14.38
CA ASN A 161 18.24 -11.60 15.52
C ASN A 161 16.77 -11.84 15.14
N TRP A 162 16.34 -13.10 15.13
CA TRP A 162 14.97 -13.52 14.83
C TRP A 162 13.89 -12.79 15.63
N PRO A 163 14.06 -12.48 16.93
CA PRO A 163 13.10 -11.67 17.65
C PRO A 163 12.89 -10.29 17.02
N LEU A 164 13.95 -9.64 16.54
CA LEU A 164 13.86 -8.33 15.90
C LEU A 164 13.16 -8.42 14.54
N ILE A 165 13.40 -9.48 13.77
CA ILE A 165 12.72 -9.74 12.49
C ILE A 165 11.22 -9.94 12.72
N VAL A 166 10.85 -10.75 13.70
CA VAL A 166 9.44 -11.02 14.04
C VAL A 166 8.76 -9.75 14.55
N VAL A 167 9.42 -8.96 15.38
CA VAL A 167 8.91 -7.65 15.82
C VAL A 167 8.69 -6.74 14.61
N CYS A 168 9.62 -6.69 13.65
CA CYS A 168 9.42 -5.90 12.44
C CYS A 168 8.21 -6.39 11.61
N TRP A 169 7.98 -7.70 11.54
CA TRP A 169 6.81 -8.26 10.84
C TRP A 169 5.51 -7.91 11.56
N MET A 170 5.48 -8.07 12.88
CA MET A 170 4.32 -7.69 13.70
C MET A 170 4.02 -6.20 13.57
N GLU A 171 5.04 -5.35 13.67
CA GLU A 171 4.91 -3.91 13.51
C GLU A 171 4.37 -3.56 12.10
N LYS A 172 4.89 -4.19 11.04
CA LYS A 172 4.39 -3.98 9.67
C LYS A 172 2.91 -4.32 9.56
N THR A 173 2.56 -5.52 10.04
CA THR A 173 1.19 -6.03 10.08
C THR A 173 0.27 -5.08 10.84
N LEU A 174 0.68 -4.58 12.01
CA LEU A 174 -0.11 -3.67 12.83
C LEU A 174 -0.35 -2.33 12.15
N ILE A 175 0.68 -1.73 11.54
CA ILE A 175 0.56 -0.47 10.81
C ILE A 175 -0.42 -0.65 9.63
N THR A 176 -0.21 -1.69 8.82
CA THR A 176 -1.02 -1.94 7.63
C THR A 176 -2.48 -2.24 7.99
N LEU A 177 -2.72 -3.07 9.01
CA LEU A 177 -4.08 -3.36 9.50
C LEU A 177 -4.77 -2.10 10.01
N SER A 178 -4.10 -1.29 10.83
CA SER A 178 -4.66 -0.04 11.37
C SER A 178 -5.10 0.92 10.26
N VAL A 179 -4.27 1.07 9.24
CA VAL A 179 -4.55 1.93 8.08
C VAL A 179 -5.76 1.42 7.30
N VAL A 180 -5.82 0.12 7.00
CA VAL A 180 -6.95 -0.46 6.23
C VAL A 180 -8.25 -0.45 7.03
N THR A 181 -8.21 -0.75 8.32
CA THR A 181 -9.39 -0.63 9.19
C THR A 181 -9.93 0.79 9.19
N LEU A 182 -9.06 1.80 9.29
CA LEU A 182 -9.48 3.20 9.23
C LEU A 182 -10.07 3.55 7.85
N TYR A 183 -9.50 3.07 6.74
CA TYR A 183 -10.09 3.27 5.41
C TYR A 183 -11.50 2.71 5.26
N VAL A 184 -11.73 1.50 5.79
CA VAL A 184 -13.02 0.80 5.66
C VAL A 184 -14.06 1.35 6.61
N VAL A 185 -13.68 1.71 7.85
CA VAL A 185 -14.62 2.12 8.90
C VAL A 185 -15.00 3.60 8.82
N VAL A 186 -14.10 4.48 8.34
CA VAL A 186 -14.38 5.93 8.29
C VAL A 186 -15.61 6.25 7.45
N SER A 187 -15.81 5.61 6.30
CA SER A 187 -16.97 5.86 5.44
C SER A 187 -18.32 5.52 6.11
N PRO A 188 -18.57 4.28 6.60
CA PRO A 188 -19.80 3.96 7.30
C PRO A 188 -19.95 4.75 8.61
N PHE A 189 -18.87 5.02 9.34
CA PHE A 189 -18.91 5.87 10.52
C PHE A 189 -19.42 7.27 10.21
N MET A 190 -18.94 7.91 9.13
CA MET A 190 -19.40 9.25 8.72
C MET A 190 -20.89 9.27 8.34
N MET A 191 -21.35 8.25 7.63
CA MET A 191 -22.75 8.12 7.26
C MET A 191 -23.67 7.96 8.48
N ILE A 192 -23.24 7.21 9.49
CA ILE A 192 -24.02 6.96 10.72
C ILE A 192 -23.94 8.14 11.69
N ALA A 193 -22.72 8.63 11.98
CA ALA A 193 -22.48 9.66 12.99
C ALA A 193 -22.97 11.05 12.58
N TYR A 194 -22.93 11.37 11.28
CA TYR A 194 -23.30 12.69 10.77
C TYR A 194 -24.54 12.68 9.88
N GLY A 195 -25.14 11.52 9.63
CA GLY A 195 -26.28 11.38 8.71
C GLY A 195 -25.93 11.79 7.29
N TRP A 196 -24.66 11.71 6.90
CA TRP A 196 -24.21 12.12 5.57
C TRP A 196 -24.64 11.11 4.53
N ASP A 197 -25.12 11.62 3.39
CA ASP A 197 -25.37 10.79 2.22
C ASP A 197 -24.06 10.18 1.68
N GLY A 198 -24.16 9.03 1.01
CA GLY A 198 -23.01 8.30 0.48
C GLY A 198 -22.16 9.18 -0.45
N GLN A 199 -22.79 10.05 -1.25
CA GLN A 199 -22.08 10.97 -2.13
C GLN A 199 -21.30 12.03 -1.36
N LYS A 200 -21.88 12.63 -0.31
CA LYS A 200 -21.20 13.62 0.54
C LYS A 200 -20.02 13.00 1.28
N THR A 201 -20.19 11.77 1.75
CA THR A 201 -19.14 10.99 2.43
C THR A 201 -17.97 10.70 1.51
N VAL A 202 -18.23 10.26 0.27
CA VAL A 202 -17.19 9.99 -0.72
C VAL A 202 -16.40 11.26 -1.04
N HIS A 203 -17.07 12.39 -1.29
CA HIS A 203 -16.38 13.66 -1.55
C HIS A 203 -15.52 14.13 -0.38
N ALA A 204 -16.04 14.05 0.85
CA ALA A 204 -15.30 14.43 2.05
C ALA A 204 -14.08 13.51 2.27
N ASN A 205 -14.25 12.21 2.07
CA ASN A 205 -13.17 11.23 2.18
C ASN A 205 -12.09 11.45 1.12
N SER A 206 -12.47 11.71 -0.13
CA SER A 206 -11.51 12.01 -1.20
C SER A 206 -10.70 13.28 -0.92
N LEU A 207 -11.34 14.33 -0.37
CA LEU A 207 -10.66 15.55 0.04
C LEU A 207 -9.68 15.30 1.19
N CYS A 208 -10.11 14.58 2.23
CA CYS A 208 -9.27 14.23 3.38
C CYS A 208 -8.05 13.41 2.95
N MET A 209 -8.23 12.45 2.04
CA MET A 209 -7.12 11.64 1.53
C MET A 209 -6.15 12.43 0.67
N GLY A 210 -6.63 13.45 -0.06
CA GLY A 210 -5.77 14.43 -0.69
C GLY A 210 -4.90 15.16 0.32
N VAL A 211 -5.48 15.66 1.41
CA VAL A 211 -4.75 16.37 2.48
C VAL A 211 -3.74 15.47 3.18
N VAL A 212 -4.12 14.24 3.55
CA VAL A 212 -3.23 13.24 4.16
C VAL A 212 -2.00 13.02 3.30
N GLY A 213 -2.19 12.78 2.01
CA GLY A 213 -1.06 12.48 1.15
C GLY A 213 -0.19 13.70 0.83
N VAL A 214 -0.75 14.92 0.79
CA VAL A 214 0.06 16.16 0.72
C VAL A 214 0.92 16.32 1.97
N LEU A 215 0.35 16.14 3.17
CA LEU A 215 1.09 16.19 4.43
C LEU A 215 2.19 15.12 4.48
N ALA A 216 1.87 13.90 4.06
CA ALA A 216 2.82 12.80 4.03
C ALA A 216 3.98 13.04 3.04
N ILE A 217 3.71 13.67 1.88
CA ILE A 217 4.76 14.11 0.95
C ILE A 217 5.66 15.16 1.61
N ILE A 218 5.09 16.17 2.28
CA ILE A 218 5.87 17.21 2.97
C ILE A 218 6.82 16.60 3.99
N ILE A 219 6.33 15.67 4.80
CA ILE A 219 7.12 15.02 5.86
C ILE A 219 8.20 14.12 5.28
N ALA A 220 7.87 13.36 4.25
CA ALA A 220 8.83 12.49 3.60
C ALA A 220 9.91 13.28 2.85
N VAL A 221 9.56 14.42 2.24
CA VAL A 221 10.52 15.38 1.67
C VAL A 221 11.39 16.00 2.75
N ALA A 222 10.80 16.40 3.89
CA ALA A 222 11.55 16.90 5.04
C ALA A 222 12.55 15.84 5.56
N PHE A 223 12.16 14.57 5.60
CA PHE A 223 13.05 13.48 6.01
C PHE A 223 14.30 13.37 5.12
N ILE A 224 14.18 13.62 3.81
CA ILE A 224 15.29 13.62 2.85
C ILE A 224 16.21 14.83 3.06
N PHE A 225 15.65 16.05 3.11
CA PHE A 225 16.46 17.27 3.18
C PHE A 225 17.11 17.48 4.55
N PHE A 226 16.46 17.04 5.63
CA PHE A 226 16.94 17.26 6.99
C PHE A 226 17.73 16.09 7.61
N ARG A 227 17.98 14.99 6.87
CA ARG A 227 18.77 13.81 7.34
C ARG A 227 18.40 13.33 8.75
N ILE A 228 17.09 13.28 9.06
CA ILE A 228 16.58 12.96 10.41
C ILE A 228 16.90 11.50 10.82
N GLY A 229 17.29 10.65 9.88
CA GLY A 229 17.70 9.26 10.13
C GLY A 229 19.02 9.05 10.90
N ASN A 230 19.70 10.12 11.35
CA ASN A 230 20.98 10.04 12.06
C ASN A 230 20.96 10.60 13.50
N SER A 231 19.78 10.78 14.10
CA SER A 231 19.66 11.24 15.48
C SER A 231 19.43 10.06 16.42
N ASN A 232 20.46 9.70 17.19
CA ASN A 232 20.31 8.92 18.42
C ASN A 232 19.40 9.71 19.37
N SER A 233 18.13 9.32 19.47
CA SER A 233 17.24 9.87 20.49
C SER A 233 17.24 8.93 21.70
N PRO A 234 17.37 9.47 22.93
CA PRO A 234 17.17 8.67 24.13
C PRO A 234 15.68 8.34 24.24
N SER A 235 15.38 7.04 24.26
CA SER A 235 14.05 6.50 24.57
C SER A 235 13.66 6.90 26.00
N SER A 236 12.76 7.87 26.13
CA SER A 236 12.01 8.08 27.38
C SER A 236 10.73 7.26 27.32
N GLU A 237 10.79 6.08 27.92
CA GLU A 237 9.60 5.37 28.35
C GLU A 237 8.93 6.18 29.45
N THR A 238 7.70 6.65 29.22
CA THR A 238 6.64 6.69 30.25
C THR A 238 5.33 7.10 29.57
N MET A 239 4.56 6.11 29.11
CA MET A 239 3.13 6.28 28.96
C MET A 239 2.42 5.04 29.52
N ARG A 240 1.98 5.16 30.77
CA ARG A 240 1.07 4.20 31.40
C ARG A 240 -0.33 4.48 30.84
N THR A 241 -0.88 3.52 30.11
CA THR A 241 -2.28 3.51 29.68
C THR A 241 -3.13 2.72 30.67
N GLY A 242 -4.34 3.22 30.94
CA GLY A 242 -5.38 2.51 31.67
C GLY A 242 -6.56 3.42 32.00
N CYS A 243 -7.77 3.04 31.55
CA CYS A 243 -9.03 3.73 31.82
C CYS A 243 -9.84 2.90 32.83
N ASP A 244 -10.32 3.53 33.91
CA ASP A 244 -11.12 2.90 34.97
C ASP A 244 -12.63 2.99 34.62
N PRO A 245 -13.30 1.85 34.37
CA PRO A 245 -14.71 1.81 33.96
C PRO A 245 -15.70 2.16 35.07
N GLN A 246 -15.27 2.43 36.32
CA GLN A 246 -16.18 2.86 37.38
C GLN A 246 -16.22 4.38 37.62
N ARG A 247 -15.50 5.18 36.83
CA ARG A 247 -15.34 6.63 37.09
C ARG A 247 -15.90 7.58 36.04
N TYR A 248 -16.40 7.10 34.91
CA TYR A 248 -16.73 7.94 33.77
C TYR A 248 -18.15 7.71 33.23
N THR A 249 -19.07 8.63 33.55
CA THR A 249 -20.51 8.62 33.22
C THR A 249 -20.87 9.32 31.89
N TRP A 250 -19.92 9.58 31.01
CA TRP A 250 -20.12 10.45 29.83
C TRP A 250 -20.78 9.75 28.63
N CYS A 251 -21.18 8.49 28.75
CA CYS A 251 -21.84 7.77 27.66
C CYS A 251 -23.22 8.38 27.28
N ASP A 252 -23.84 9.13 28.19
CA ASP A 252 -25.16 9.74 27.99
C ASP A 252 -25.11 11.16 27.38
N THR A 253 -23.92 11.74 27.19
CA THR A 253 -23.74 13.14 26.70
C THR A 253 -22.79 13.26 25.50
N ALA A 254 -22.51 12.17 24.79
CA ALA A 254 -21.68 12.18 23.59
C ALA A 254 -22.39 12.86 22.41
N TYR A 255 -22.38 14.20 22.37
CA TYR A 255 -22.71 14.94 21.15
C TYR A 255 -21.67 14.62 20.07
N GLY A 256 -22.13 14.43 18.83
CA GLY A 256 -21.25 14.12 17.70
C GLY A 256 -20.12 15.14 17.59
N THR A 257 -18.87 14.67 17.67
CA THR A 257 -17.67 15.50 17.50
C THR A 257 -17.76 16.26 16.19
N SER A 258 -17.45 17.56 16.18
CA SER A 258 -17.44 18.35 14.94
C SER A 258 -16.66 17.61 13.84
N PRO A 259 -17.24 17.36 12.66
CA PRO A 259 -16.61 16.59 11.59
C PRO A 259 -15.28 17.24 11.14
N ILE A 260 -15.17 18.57 11.26
CA ILE A 260 -13.93 19.31 10.94
C ILE A 260 -12.81 18.93 11.92
N ILE A 261 -13.10 18.86 13.22
CA ILE A 261 -12.10 18.53 14.25
C ILE A 261 -11.69 17.06 14.13
N PHE A 262 -12.66 16.15 13.95
CA PHE A 262 -12.37 14.73 13.82
C PHE A 262 -11.56 14.41 12.56
N LEU A 263 -11.96 14.94 11.40
CA LEU A 263 -11.27 14.72 10.14
C LEU A 263 -9.87 15.35 10.13
N SER A 264 -9.70 16.56 10.69
CA SER A 264 -8.38 17.21 10.75
C SER A 264 -7.38 16.45 11.61
N VAL A 265 -7.79 15.96 12.79
CA VAL A 265 -6.93 15.16 13.66
C VAL A 265 -6.54 13.85 12.98
N ILE A 266 -7.49 13.14 12.37
CA ILE A 266 -7.19 11.93 11.60
C ILE A 266 -6.22 12.23 10.46
N CYS A 267 -6.44 13.32 9.72
CA CYS A 267 -5.58 13.68 8.60
C CYS A 267 -4.14 13.95 9.06
N MET A 268 -3.98 14.67 10.17
CA MET A 268 -2.67 15.02 10.72
C MET A 268 -1.94 13.79 11.27
N VAL A 269 -2.64 12.96 12.05
CA VAL A 269 -2.07 11.74 12.63
C VAL A 269 -1.67 10.76 11.53
N MET A 270 -2.55 10.49 10.56
CA MET A 270 -2.23 9.56 9.47
C MET A 270 -1.14 10.10 8.54
N GLY A 271 -1.18 11.40 8.24
CA GLY A 271 -0.19 12.06 7.38
C GLY A 271 1.22 12.05 7.98
N ILE A 272 1.36 12.00 9.30
CA ILE A 272 2.66 11.95 10.01
C ILE A 272 3.06 10.51 10.31
N VAL A 273 2.20 9.75 10.98
CA VAL A 273 2.55 8.45 11.58
C VAL A 273 2.81 7.39 10.50
N VAL A 274 1.95 7.31 9.47
CA VAL A 274 2.06 6.27 8.44
C VAL A 274 3.39 6.34 7.66
N PRO A 275 3.79 7.49 7.08
CA PRO A 275 5.06 7.56 6.36
C PRO A 275 6.26 7.41 7.30
N MET A 276 6.23 7.97 8.51
CA MET A 276 7.33 7.83 9.48
C MET A 276 7.56 6.38 9.87
N SER A 277 6.51 5.65 10.25
CA SER A 277 6.62 4.25 10.64
C SER A 277 7.03 3.37 9.47
N ALA A 278 6.50 3.61 8.26
CA ALA A 278 6.89 2.86 7.07
C ALA A 278 8.39 3.02 6.72
N ILE A 279 8.89 4.26 6.67
CA ILE A 279 10.30 4.54 6.35
C ILE A 279 11.23 3.95 7.41
N SER A 280 10.88 4.11 8.68
CA SER A 280 11.70 3.64 9.79
C SER A 280 11.79 2.11 9.78
N LEU A 281 10.66 1.44 9.57
CA LEU A 281 10.58 -0.01 9.55
C LEU A 281 11.35 -0.62 8.37
N ASP A 282 11.16 -0.10 7.15
CA ASP A 282 11.89 -0.59 5.97
C ASP A 282 13.41 -0.35 6.11
N THR A 283 13.81 0.77 6.72
CA THR A 283 15.22 1.08 6.98
C THR A 283 15.84 0.13 8.01
N ILE A 284 15.17 -0.10 9.14
CA ILE A 284 15.63 -1.02 10.20
C ILE A 284 15.69 -2.44 9.62
N TYR A 285 14.64 -2.88 8.94
CA TYR A 285 14.54 -4.22 8.38
C TYR A 285 15.64 -4.48 7.35
N SER A 286 15.90 -3.56 6.43
CA SER A 286 16.96 -3.73 5.44
C SER A 286 18.38 -3.66 6.04
N LYS A 287 18.59 -2.94 7.15
CA LYS A 287 19.86 -2.97 7.91
C LYS A 287 20.06 -4.32 8.61
N VAL A 288 19.01 -4.86 9.24
CA VAL A 288 19.02 -6.20 9.87
C VAL A 288 19.35 -7.28 8.84
N LEU A 289 18.88 -7.11 7.60
CA LEU A 289 19.10 -8.05 6.50
C LEU A 289 20.33 -7.78 5.64
N SER A 290 21.20 -6.84 6.01
CA SER A 290 22.28 -6.38 5.14
C SER A 290 23.33 -7.45 4.77
N LYS A 291 23.30 -8.64 5.37
CA LYS A 291 24.23 -9.75 5.09
C LYS A 291 23.61 -10.91 4.29
N ILE A 292 22.36 -10.81 3.84
CA ILE A 292 21.59 -11.93 3.27
C ILE A 292 20.83 -11.48 2.02
N ASP A 293 20.55 -12.41 1.09
CA ASP A 293 19.61 -12.22 -0.01
C ASP A 293 18.23 -11.78 0.51
N GLN A 294 17.94 -10.48 0.39
CA GLN A 294 16.77 -9.85 1.02
C GLN A 294 15.45 -10.23 0.36
N ASN A 295 15.49 -10.76 -0.86
CA ASN A 295 14.30 -11.00 -1.70
C ASN A 295 13.29 -11.91 -1.01
N VAL A 296 13.74 -13.00 -0.40
CA VAL A 296 12.83 -13.99 0.21
C VAL A 296 12.29 -13.49 1.54
N LEU A 297 13.10 -12.82 2.36
CA LEU A 297 12.62 -12.33 3.65
C LEU A 297 11.74 -11.08 3.50
N GLN A 298 11.97 -10.23 2.50
CA GLN A 298 11.02 -9.19 2.11
C GLN A 298 9.71 -9.80 1.58
N GLY A 299 9.79 -10.91 0.83
CA GLY A 299 8.63 -11.70 0.44
C GLY A 299 7.85 -12.25 1.65
N ALA A 300 8.54 -12.83 2.64
CA ALA A 300 7.92 -13.35 3.86
C ALA A 300 7.20 -12.27 4.68
N MET A 301 7.79 -11.07 4.78
CA MET A 301 7.14 -9.92 5.42
C MET A 301 5.84 -9.52 4.70
N VAL A 302 5.83 -9.55 3.36
CA VAL A 302 4.62 -9.26 2.57
C VAL A 302 3.57 -10.35 2.73
N VAL A 303 3.97 -11.62 2.83
CA VAL A 303 3.01 -12.71 3.14
C VAL A 303 2.37 -12.52 4.52
N ALA A 304 3.14 -12.07 5.53
CA ALA A 304 2.60 -11.76 6.86
C ALA A 304 1.62 -10.56 6.81
N GLU A 305 1.93 -9.55 6.01
CA GLU A 305 1.05 -8.43 5.73
C GLU A 305 -0.25 -8.89 5.03
N ASP A 306 -0.15 -9.69 3.97
CA ASP A 306 -1.30 -10.21 3.21
C ASP A 306 -2.19 -11.11 4.07
N ALA A 307 -1.62 -11.92 4.96
CA ALA A 307 -2.38 -12.71 5.94
C ALA A 307 -3.26 -11.80 6.81
N SER A 308 -2.76 -10.61 7.15
CA SER A 308 -3.50 -9.63 7.95
C SER A 308 -4.71 -9.07 7.19
N PHE A 309 -4.64 -8.96 5.86
CA PHE A 309 -5.79 -8.60 5.03
C PHE A 309 -6.83 -9.71 4.90
N ILE A 310 -6.42 -10.97 5.02
CA ILE A 310 -7.35 -12.11 5.05
C ILE A 310 -8.12 -12.12 6.38
N PHE A 311 -7.42 -11.90 7.50
CA PHE A 311 -8.03 -11.93 8.84
C PHE A 311 -8.70 -10.62 9.26
N GLY A 312 -8.30 -9.47 8.71
CA GLY A 312 -8.83 -8.16 9.08
C GLY A 312 -10.35 -8.03 8.94
N PRO A 313 -10.96 -8.44 7.81
CA PRO A 313 -12.42 -8.43 7.64
C PRO A 313 -13.16 -9.35 8.62
N LEU A 314 -12.55 -10.47 9.04
CA LEU A 314 -13.12 -11.37 10.05
C LEU A 314 -13.15 -10.72 11.45
N TYR A 315 -12.22 -9.82 11.73
CA TYR A 315 -12.20 -9.05 12.98
C TYR A 315 -13.19 -7.87 12.99
N ALA A 316 -13.51 -7.33 11.81
CA ALA A 316 -14.38 -6.16 11.66
C ALA A 316 -15.87 -6.51 11.40
N ALA A 317 -16.19 -7.79 11.18
CA ALA A 317 -17.55 -8.31 11.00
C ALA A 317 -18.15 -8.75 12.34
#